data_AF-A0A2G2GBJ8-F1
#
_entry.id   AF-A0A2G2GBJ8-F1
#
_cell.length_a   1.000
_cell.length_b   1.000
_cell.length_c   1.000
_cell.angle_alpha   90.00
_cell.angle_beta   90.00
_cell.angle_gamma   90.00
#
_symmetry.space_group_name_H-M   'P 1'
#
loop_
_entity.id
_entity.type
_entity.pdbx_description
1 polymer ?
#
loop_
_entity_poly.entity_id
_entity_poly.type
_entity_poly.pdbx_seq_one_letter_code
_entity_poly.pdbx_strand_id
1 'polypeptide(L)'
;MTFSASDFMMYSFFAMVTLAFWFPRNREKDGFLVMKYQKTSKQNPITQVSGHSWTSFEDIQYKLPNLNKPTSIHLDNFKFFKSNRTNKSGIDAILRTMPRRYRRRIEKKTKAYIEALTTTKGLVFVGEMGSGKTVTFNHLLSQNFYNRALIHDAKMDYIKYFFRYGVDILMNPFDSRNTVWDILSESPTTIETFFSNLMTAIAGGKIDYFSAAAQKKFRDIALKTTFLEGDPILKWKKFTQDVEDLFYEVKTSDQRSEKDVISSMDQVLDIFKLMSYQIQNGQETFTIRGFFAKNNQNKIFLANNSEFEKSLNPLFGAFLACFSQIHMSIPDTKKDLTLYLLDEYLSFASIIDETSRRRLHTMIRSKGGMLYVGLQGIPGSDKKLEEDLTSSAFAYMIFSVKGKNNKAFVQTLIGIWKYQKMNISKSNSGETISWSEPEEKILEEAEIDMLAQDYSHVTIIPTEGILYKGTSPLIELTARTEPFERYDLIPFVKHIIGSNEKFEERIKNEKNTDNKIAAAAANITK
;
A
#
# COMPACT_ATOMS: atom_id res chain seq x y z
N MET A 1 -55.37 44.25 23.45
CA MET A 1 -54.31 44.08 24.46
C MET A 1 -53.20 45.08 24.14
N THR A 2 -53.20 46.21 24.82
CA THR A 2 -52.12 47.21 24.72
C THR A 2 -51.03 46.80 25.71
N PHE A 3 -49.92 46.26 25.19
CA PHE A 3 -48.74 46.03 26.02
C PHE A 3 -48.21 47.39 26.51
N SER A 4 -47.97 47.49 27.81
CA SER A 4 -47.43 48.72 28.40
C SER A 4 -45.96 48.90 27.97
N ALA A 5 -45.49 50.15 27.90
CA ALA A 5 -44.09 50.44 27.57
C ALA A 5 -43.10 49.74 28.54
N SER A 6 -43.52 49.46 29.78
CA SER A 6 -42.75 48.69 30.75
C SER A 6 -42.65 47.21 30.42
N ASP A 7 -43.68 46.59 29.81
CA ASP A 7 -43.62 45.19 29.41
C ASP A 7 -42.67 44.99 28.22
N PHE A 8 -42.68 45.92 27.25
CA PHE A 8 -41.75 45.88 26.14
C PHE A 8 -40.29 46.09 26.59
N MET A 9 -40.05 46.98 27.57
CA MET A 9 -38.73 47.11 28.21
C MET A 9 -38.32 45.84 28.97
N MET A 10 -39.24 45.19 29.67
CA MET A 10 -38.93 43.97 30.42
C MET A 10 -38.59 42.80 29.50
N TYR A 11 -39.32 42.61 28.39
CA TYR A 11 -39.03 41.58 27.39
C TYR A 11 -37.75 41.85 26.59
N SER A 12 -37.48 43.11 26.23
CA SER A 12 -36.23 43.49 25.55
C SER A 12 -35.02 43.39 26.48
N PHE A 13 -35.17 43.71 27.77
CA PHE A 13 -34.15 43.49 28.78
C PHE A 13 -33.91 41.99 29.01
N PHE A 14 -34.96 41.16 29.11
CA PHE A 14 -34.81 39.71 29.20
C PHE A 14 -34.17 39.11 27.95
N ALA A 15 -34.52 39.60 26.76
CA ALA A 15 -33.89 39.22 25.49
C ALA A 15 -32.42 39.65 25.41
N MET A 16 -32.08 40.86 25.89
CA MET A 16 -30.69 41.32 25.96
C MET A 16 -29.87 40.59 27.02
N VAL A 17 -30.43 40.32 28.20
CA VAL A 17 -29.76 39.56 29.26
C VAL A 17 -29.60 38.11 28.85
N THR A 18 -30.60 37.50 28.20
CA THR A 18 -30.45 36.17 27.62
C THR A 18 -29.43 36.18 26.49
N LEU A 19 -29.41 37.16 25.58
CA LEU A 19 -28.36 37.34 24.56
C LEU A 19 -26.99 37.51 25.21
N ALA A 20 -26.85 38.32 26.27
CA ALA A 20 -25.59 38.56 26.98
C ALA A 20 -25.12 37.34 27.78
N PHE A 21 -26.03 36.51 28.31
CA PHE A 21 -25.73 35.20 28.88
C PHE A 21 -25.42 34.14 27.79
N TRP A 22 -25.97 34.31 26.58
CA TRP A 22 -25.75 33.41 25.44
C TRP A 22 -24.52 33.74 24.60
N PHE A 23 -24.02 34.98 24.69
CA PHE A 23 -22.74 35.46 24.16
C PHE A 23 -21.65 35.15 25.21
N PRO A 24 -20.93 34.02 25.09
CA PRO A 24 -19.82 33.77 25.98
C PRO A 24 -18.73 34.78 25.65
N ARG A 25 -18.25 35.51 26.67
CA ARG A 25 -16.97 36.21 26.56
C ARG A 25 -15.92 35.17 26.20
N ASN A 26 -15.24 35.34 25.06
CA ASN A 26 -14.06 34.57 24.70
C ASN A 26 -13.07 34.66 25.88
N ARG A 27 -12.87 33.56 26.60
CA ARG A 27 -11.86 33.50 27.67
C ARG A 27 -10.67 32.74 27.15
N GLU A 28 -9.51 33.37 27.16
CA GLU A 28 -8.25 32.66 26.97
C GLU A 28 -7.94 31.86 28.23
N LYS A 29 -7.55 30.61 28.04
CA LYS A 29 -7.01 29.76 29.10
C LYS A 29 -5.84 28.96 28.54
N ASP A 30 -4.70 29.06 29.21
CA ASP A 30 -3.50 28.31 28.86
C ASP A 30 -3.01 28.55 27.41
N GLY A 31 -3.23 29.74 26.83
CA GLY A 31 -2.87 30.05 25.42
C GLY A 31 -3.89 29.56 24.38
N PHE A 32 -5.02 29.00 24.81
CA PHE A 32 -6.10 28.51 23.96
C PHE A 32 -7.40 29.28 24.20
N LEU A 33 -8.21 29.42 23.15
CA LEU A 33 -9.46 30.15 23.20
C LEU A 33 -10.64 29.29 23.68
N VAL A 34 -11.19 29.55 24.85
CA VAL A 34 -12.37 28.83 25.34
C VAL A 34 -13.62 29.33 24.60
N MET A 35 -13.83 28.86 23.35
CA MET A 35 -15.01 29.16 22.53
C MET A 35 -16.24 28.33 22.94
N LYS A 36 -17.42 28.82 22.53
CA LYS A 36 -18.65 28.02 22.50
C LYS A 36 -18.57 26.84 21.51
N TYR A 37 -17.86 27.00 20.38
CA TYR A 37 -17.79 25.99 19.32
C TYR A 37 -16.41 25.92 18.65
N GLN A 38 -15.77 24.76 18.75
CA GLN A 38 -14.53 24.42 18.04
C GLN A 38 -14.80 24.18 16.55
N LYS A 39 -13.96 24.74 15.66
CA LYS A 39 -14.09 24.60 14.19
C LYS A 39 -13.15 23.55 13.56
N THR A 40 -12.18 23.09 14.32
CA THR A 40 -11.09 22.21 13.88
C THR A 40 -11.19 20.86 14.59
N SER A 41 -10.47 19.81 14.17
CA SER A 41 -10.56 18.50 14.84
C SER A 41 -10.13 18.51 16.31
N LYS A 42 -9.07 19.27 16.61
CA LYS A 42 -8.58 19.67 17.93
C LYS A 42 -8.26 21.17 17.89
N GLN A 43 -8.28 21.82 19.04
CA GLN A 43 -8.10 23.26 19.10
C GLN A 43 -6.66 23.69 18.80
N ASN A 44 -6.49 24.78 18.05
CA ASN A 44 -5.19 25.44 17.86
C ASN A 44 -4.92 26.49 18.95
N PRO A 45 -3.64 26.74 19.30
CA PRO A 45 -3.26 27.89 20.13
C PRO A 45 -3.74 29.22 19.52
N ILE A 46 -4.02 30.22 20.36
CA ILE A 46 -4.44 31.56 19.90
C ILE A 46 -3.31 32.22 19.13
N THR A 47 -2.11 32.22 19.73
CA THR A 47 -0.91 32.85 19.19
C THR A 47 0.14 31.79 18.95
N GLN A 48 -0.03 31.05 17.86
CA GLN A 48 0.92 30.04 17.42
C GLN A 48 2.15 30.71 16.77
N VAL A 49 3.34 30.43 17.29
CA VAL A 49 4.63 30.90 16.77
C VAL A 49 5.12 29.97 15.66
N SER A 50 5.01 28.65 15.87
CA SER A 50 5.38 27.63 14.89
C SER A 50 4.63 26.31 15.08
N GLY A 51 4.73 25.42 14.10
CA GLY A 51 4.06 24.12 14.07
C GLY A 51 2.91 24.05 13.05
N HIS A 52 2.35 22.86 12.85
CA HIS A 52 1.15 22.69 12.02
C HIS A 52 -0.11 23.12 12.77
N SER A 53 -1.12 23.63 12.07
CA SER A 53 -2.41 23.96 12.68
C SER A 53 -3.48 22.98 12.22
N TRP A 54 -4.35 22.53 13.12
CA TRP A 54 -5.55 21.78 12.76
C TRP A 54 -6.41 22.62 11.83
N THR A 55 -6.77 22.06 10.68
CA THR A 55 -7.55 22.72 9.64
C THR A 55 -9.02 22.79 10.05
N SER A 56 -9.67 23.93 9.77
CA SER A 56 -11.09 24.11 10.06
C SER A 56 -11.94 23.29 9.09
N PHE A 57 -13.14 22.90 9.52
CA PHE A 57 -14.05 22.16 8.63
C PHE A 57 -14.47 22.99 7.41
N GLU A 58 -14.50 24.33 7.52
CA GLU A 58 -14.73 25.24 6.40
C GLU A 58 -13.56 25.23 5.41
N ASP A 59 -12.32 25.31 5.91
CA ASP A 59 -11.12 25.28 5.06
C ASP A 59 -10.94 23.92 4.39
N ILE A 60 -11.34 22.82 5.05
CA ILE A 60 -11.36 21.49 4.41
C ILE A 60 -12.32 21.50 3.23
N GLN A 61 -13.53 22.06 3.38
CA GLN A 61 -14.49 22.12 2.28
C GLN A 61 -14.02 23.04 1.14
N TYR A 62 -13.25 24.08 1.45
CA TYR A 62 -12.70 25.01 0.48
C TYR A 62 -11.48 24.44 -0.26
N LYS A 63 -10.52 23.85 0.46
CA LYS A 63 -9.26 23.31 -0.09
C LYS A 63 -9.40 21.91 -0.68
N LEU A 64 -10.32 21.10 -0.15
CA LEU A 64 -10.60 19.73 -0.59
C LEU A 64 -12.06 19.58 -1.08
N PRO A 65 -12.51 20.41 -2.05
CA PRO A 65 -13.89 20.44 -2.49
C PRO A 65 -14.24 19.24 -3.38
N ASN A 66 -15.49 18.81 -3.34
CA ASN A 66 -15.99 17.89 -4.37
C ASN A 66 -16.07 18.64 -5.71
N LEU A 67 -15.29 18.19 -6.68
CA LEU A 67 -15.26 18.80 -8.00
C LEU A 67 -16.44 18.38 -8.90
N ASN A 68 -17.30 17.46 -8.43
CA ASN A 68 -18.39 16.84 -9.20
C ASN A 68 -17.91 16.25 -10.55
N LYS A 69 -16.69 15.71 -10.55
CA LYS A 69 -16.06 15.06 -11.70
C LYS A 69 -15.80 13.57 -11.37
N PRO A 70 -15.77 12.68 -12.38
CA PRO A 70 -15.41 11.27 -12.17
C PRO A 70 -14.02 11.07 -11.55
N THR A 71 -13.11 12.03 -11.75
CA THR A 71 -11.77 12.04 -11.18
C THR A 71 -11.71 12.57 -9.75
N SER A 72 -12.84 12.98 -9.16
CA SER A 72 -12.89 13.44 -7.78
C SER A 72 -13.01 12.23 -6.84
N ILE A 73 -11.97 12.02 -6.05
CA ILE A 73 -11.89 10.96 -5.05
C ILE A 73 -12.45 11.49 -3.75
N HIS A 74 -13.46 10.83 -3.19
CA HIS A 74 -13.84 11.03 -1.80
C HIS A 74 -12.76 10.39 -0.94
N LEU A 75 -11.92 11.20 -0.28
CA LEU A 75 -10.83 10.70 0.54
C LEU A 75 -11.35 10.17 1.88
N ASP A 76 -12.02 11.02 2.65
CA ASP A 76 -12.56 10.68 3.97
C ASP A 76 -13.60 11.72 4.44
N ASN A 77 -14.09 11.56 5.67
CA ASN A 77 -14.98 12.49 6.36
C ASN A 77 -14.30 13.09 7.58
N PHE A 78 -14.46 14.40 7.79
CA PHE A 78 -13.93 15.10 8.95
C PHE A 78 -14.57 14.62 10.27
N LYS A 79 -13.75 14.58 11.32
CA LYS A 79 -14.14 14.27 12.69
C LYS A 79 -13.50 15.20 13.71
N PHE A 80 -14.18 15.38 14.83
CA PHE A 80 -13.58 15.95 16.02
C PHE A 80 -12.97 14.84 16.89
N PHE A 81 -11.95 15.16 17.68
CA PHE A 81 -11.52 14.28 18.77
C PHE A 81 -12.66 14.10 19.80
N LYS A 82 -12.65 12.99 20.53
CA LYS A 82 -13.54 12.79 21.67
C LYS A 82 -12.83 13.39 22.89
N SER A 83 -13.51 14.23 23.68
CA SER A 83 -12.95 14.69 24.94
C SER A 83 -12.94 13.54 25.93
N ASN A 84 -11.80 13.32 26.58
CA ASN A 84 -11.71 12.39 27.70
C ASN A 84 -12.31 13.08 28.93
N ARG A 85 -13.32 12.43 29.53
CA ARG A 85 -14.02 12.95 30.73
C ARG A 85 -13.08 13.19 31.92
N THR A 86 -11.91 12.56 31.93
CA THR A 86 -11.01 12.45 33.11
C THR A 86 -9.89 13.48 33.17
N ASN A 87 -9.50 14.12 32.07
CA ASN A 87 -8.43 15.14 32.11
C ASN A 87 -9.00 16.52 32.44
N LYS A 88 -8.51 17.07 33.56
CA LYS A 88 -8.85 18.41 34.08
C LYS A 88 -8.01 19.53 33.44
N SER A 89 -7.11 19.22 32.50
CA SER A 89 -6.40 20.23 31.73
C SER A 89 -7.39 20.96 30.81
N GLY A 90 -7.29 22.30 30.76
CA GLY A 90 -8.33 23.18 30.20
C GLY A 90 -8.67 22.98 28.72
N ILE A 91 -7.84 22.27 27.97
CA ILE A 91 -7.93 22.08 26.51
C ILE A 91 -9.16 21.20 26.14
N ASP A 92 -9.53 20.24 27.00
CA ASP A 92 -10.61 19.29 26.73
C ASP A 92 -12.00 19.78 27.18
N ALA A 93 -12.06 20.95 27.84
CA ALA A 93 -13.30 21.51 28.35
C ALA A 93 -14.24 22.02 27.23
N ILE A 94 -13.72 22.27 26.03
CA ILE A 94 -14.44 22.95 24.93
C ILE A 94 -15.27 21.97 24.09
N LEU A 95 -14.88 20.70 23.98
CA LEU A 95 -15.76 19.69 23.38
C LEU A 95 -17.01 19.41 24.26
N ARG A 96 -17.01 19.87 25.52
CA ARG A 96 -18.17 19.77 26.41
C ARG A 96 -19.27 20.80 26.08
N THR A 97 -18.97 21.86 25.33
CA THR A 97 -19.91 22.96 25.06
C THR A 97 -20.65 22.82 23.72
N MET A 98 -20.17 22.00 22.78
CA MET A 98 -20.84 21.79 21.50
C MET A 98 -21.97 20.74 21.60
N PRO A 99 -23.24 21.09 21.29
CA PRO A 99 -24.33 20.13 21.28
C PRO A 99 -24.05 18.95 20.35
N ARG A 100 -24.25 17.72 20.83
CA ARG A 100 -24.01 16.47 20.07
C ARG A 100 -24.66 16.46 18.68
N ARG A 101 -25.85 17.06 18.55
CA ARG A 101 -26.56 17.19 17.26
C ARG A 101 -25.83 18.10 16.28
N TYR A 102 -25.31 19.24 16.74
CA TYR A 102 -24.56 20.17 15.91
C TYR A 102 -23.23 19.55 15.45
N ARG A 103 -22.48 18.92 16.37
CA ARG A 103 -21.26 18.17 16.06
C ARG A 103 -21.48 17.13 14.96
N ARG A 104 -22.48 16.25 15.14
CA ARG A 104 -22.83 15.21 14.15
C ARG A 104 -23.21 15.79 12.80
N ARG A 105 -23.88 16.94 12.76
CA ARG A 105 -24.25 17.62 11.52
C ARG A 105 -23.02 18.10 10.75
N ILE A 106 -22.01 18.67 11.44
CA ILE A 106 -20.73 19.05 10.83
C ILE A 106 -20.02 17.81 10.30
N GLU A 107 -19.76 16.82 11.16
CA GLU A 107 -19.05 15.59 10.79
C GLU A 107 -19.71 14.85 9.60
N LYS A 108 -21.03 14.92 9.47
CA LYS A 108 -21.77 14.33 8.34
C LYS A 108 -21.64 15.13 7.03
N LYS A 109 -21.50 16.46 7.12
CA LYS A 109 -21.47 17.37 5.97
C LYS A 109 -20.07 17.65 5.45
N THR A 110 -19.07 17.59 6.31
CA THR A 110 -17.68 17.90 5.97
C THR A 110 -17.00 16.65 5.44
N LYS A 111 -16.95 16.56 4.12
CA LYS A 111 -16.28 15.50 3.37
C LYS A 111 -15.09 16.10 2.63
N ALA A 112 -13.96 15.40 2.63
CA ALA A 112 -12.76 15.83 1.94
C ALA A 112 -12.65 15.10 0.59
N TYR A 113 -12.39 15.85 -0.47
CA TYR A 113 -12.20 15.31 -1.81
C TYR A 113 -10.88 15.76 -2.40
N ILE A 114 -10.24 14.88 -3.16
CA ILE A 114 -9.00 15.17 -3.89
C ILE A 114 -9.14 14.76 -5.35
N GLU A 115 -8.39 15.40 -6.24
CA GLU A 115 -8.33 14.98 -7.64
C GLU A 115 -7.42 13.76 -7.80
N ALA A 116 -7.87 12.75 -8.56
CA ALA A 116 -7.12 11.52 -8.80
C ALA A 116 -5.71 11.77 -9.34
N LEU A 117 -5.57 12.73 -10.25
CA LEU A 117 -4.28 13.14 -10.79
C LEU A 117 -3.31 13.61 -9.70
N THR A 118 -3.80 14.31 -8.67
CA THR A 118 -2.96 14.76 -7.55
C THR A 118 -2.39 13.58 -6.77
N THR A 119 -3.10 12.45 -6.72
CA THR A 119 -2.67 11.23 -6.03
C THR A 119 -1.58 10.44 -6.77
N THR A 120 -1.20 10.85 -7.98
CA THR A 120 0.03 10.38 -8.64
C THR A 120 1.29 10.78 -7.87
N LYS A 121 1.18 11.76 -6.96
CA LYS A 121 2.17 12.09 -5.93
C LYS A 121 2.10 11.18 -4.70
N GLY A 122 1.51 9.99 -4.80
CA GLY A 122 1.50 9.01 -3.71
C GLY A 122 0.60 9.32 -2.51
N LEU A 123 0.05 8.25 -1.91
CA LEU A 123 -0.66 8.28 -0.63
C LEU A 123 -0.05 7.22 0.29
N VAL A 124 0.26 7.61 1.52
CA VAL A 124 0.87 6.73 2.52
C VAL A 124 -0.10 6.50 3.67
N PHE A 125 -0.40 5.23 3.95
CA PHE A 125 -1.33 4.82 5.00
C PHE A 125 -0.54 4.09 6.08
N VAL A 126 -0.38 4.70 7.25
CA VAL A 126 0.42 4.14 8.35
C VAL A 126 -0.48 3.75 9.49
N GLY A 127 -0.42 2.50 9.94
CA GLY A 127 -1.25 2.03 11.05
C GLY A 127 -1.05 0.56 11.33
N GLU A 128 -1.35 0.09 12.52
CA GLU A 128 -1.26 -1.34 12.82
C GLU A 128 -2.35 -2.18 12.13
N MET A 129 -2.26 -3.50 12.27
CA MET A 129 -3.38 -4.39 11.95
C MET A 129 -4.63 -4.01 12.76
N GLY A 130 -5.79 -4.04 12.11
CA GLY A 130 -7.08 -3.68 12.74
C GLY A 130 -7.31 -2.18 12.96
N SER A 131 -6.39 -1.30 12.55
CA SER A 131 -6.50 0.15 12.79
C SER A 131 -7.50 0.89 11.88
N GLY A 132 -7.95 0.28 10.78
CA GLY A 132 -8.91 0.87 9.83
C GLY A 132 -8.41 0.99 8.39
N LYS A 133 -7.14 0.68 8.09
CA LYS A 133 -6.58 0.76 6.73
C LYS A 133 -7.42 0.04 5.67
N THR A 134 -7.81 -1.21 5.94
CA THR A 134 -8.65 -2.01 5.03
C THR A 134 -9.99 -1.35 4.74
N VAL A 135 -10.60 -0.67 5.73
CA VAL A 135 -11.85 0.10 5.53
C VAL A 135 -11.61 1.24 4.53
N THR A 136 -10.50 1.95 4.67
CA THR A 136 -10.10 3.02 3.75
C THR A 136 -9.82 2.50 2.35
N PHE A 137 -9.11 1.38 2.22
CA PHE A 137 -8.85 0.76 0.92
C PHE A 137 -10.13 0.26 0.25
N ASN A 138 -11.03 -0.37 0.99
CA ASN A 138 -12.36 -0.74 0.50
C ASN A 138 -13.13 0.48 -0.01
N HIS A 139 -13.08 1.59 0.74
CA HIS A 139 -13.70 2.85 0.33
C HIS A 139 -13.10 3.41 -0.97
N LEU A 140 -11.77 3.43 -1.10
CA LEU A 140 -11.09 3.92 -2.30
C LEU A 140 -11.29 3.01 -3.50
N LEU A 141 -11.17 1.68 -3.34
CA LEU A 141 -11.32 0.71 -4.41
C LEU A 141 -12.73 0.68 -5.01
N SER A 142 -13.75 0.99 -4.21
CA SER A 142 -15.14 1.08 -4.65
C SER A 142 -15.43 2.26 -5.60
N GLN A 143 -14.53 3.23 -5.68
CA GLN A 143 -14.70 4.44 -6.47
C GLN A 143 -14.11 4.28 -7.88
N ASN A 144 -14.69 4.97 -8.87
CA ASN A 144 -14.38 4.78 -10.29
C ASN A 144 -13.45 5.85 -10.88
N PHE A 145 -12.36 6.15 -10.18
CA PHE A 145 -11.42 7.22 -10.56
C PHE A 145 -10.17 6.74 -11.33
N TYR A 146 -9.99 5.42 -11.48
CA TYR A 146 -8.81 4.80 -12.11
C TYR A 146 -9.22 3.90 -13.29
N ASN A 147 -8.35 3.78 -14.29
CA ASN A 147 -8.57 2.92 -15.47
C ASN A 147 -8.15 1.48 -15.20
N ARG A 148 -7.13 1.29 -14.37
CA ARG A 148 -6.55 0.00 -14.01
C ARG A 148 -6.08 0.02 -12.55
N ALA A 149 -6.02 -1.14 -11.92
CA ALA A 149 -5.40 -1.28 -10.60
C ALA A 149 -4.51 -2.53 -10.51
N LEU A 150 -3.35 -2.38 -9.90
CA LEU A 150 -2.54 -3.46 -9.34
C LEU A 150 -2.76 -3.47 -7.84
N ILE A 151 -3.30 -4.56 -7.31
CA ILE A 151 -3.70 -4.70 -5.91
C ILE A 151 -2.88 -5.83 -5.31
N HIS A 152 -2.07 -5.51 -4.30
CA HIS A 152 -1.50 -6.53 -3.44
C HIS A 152 -2.50 -6.89 -2.34
N ASP A 153 -2.97 -8.13 -2.36
CA ASP A 153 -3.92 -8.63 -1.38
C ASP A 153 -3.23 -9.65 -0.47
N ALA A 154 -2.46 -9.13 0.51
CA ALA A 154 -1.69 -9.93 1.46
C ALA A 154 -2.54 -10.83 2.35
N LYS A 155 -3.81 -10.49 2.54
CA LYS A 155 -4.74 -11.15 3.48
C LYS A 155 -5.98 -11.72 2.82
N MET A 156 -6.06 -11.65 1.49
CA MET A 156 -7.24 -12.03 0.70
C MET A 156 -8.51 -11.27 1.14
N ASP A 157 -8.34 -10.01 1.56
CA ASP A 157 -9.42 -9.16 2.06
C ASP A 157 -10.21 -8.47 0.94
N TYR A 158 -9.59 -8.28 -0.22
CA TYR A 158 -10.14 -7.51 -1.34
C TYR A 158 -10.76 -8.40 -2.42
N ILE A 159 -10.15 -9.54 -2.72
CA ILE A 159 -10.59 -10.47 -3.79
C ILE A 159 -12.07 -10.83 -3.66
N LYS A 160 -12.52 -11.23 -2.47
CA LYS A 160 -13.92 -11.61 -2.20
C LYS A 160 -14.96 -10.56 -2.60
N TYR A 161 -14.59 -9.28 -2.61
CA TYR A 161 -15.51 -8.18 -2.90
C TYR A 161 -15.31 -7.58 -4.31
N PHE A 162 -14.06 -7.53 -4.77
CA PHE A 162 -13.69 -6.74 -5.95
C PHE A 162 -13.28 -7.56 -7.18
N PHE A 163 -12.94 -8.85 -7.01
CA PHE A 163 -12.56 -9.69 -8.14
C PHE A 163 -13.76 -10.01 -9.04
N ARG A 164 -13.58 -9.87 -10.35
CA ARG A 164 -14.57 -10.19 -11.38
C ARG A 164 -14.00 -11.23 -12.34
N TYR A 165 -14.56 -12.42 -12.31
CA TYR A 165 -14.18 -13.52 -13.18
C TYR A 165 -14.25 -13.12 -14.66
N GLY A 166 -13.25 -13.50 -15.46
CA GLY A 166 -13.14 -13.17 -16.89
C GLY A 166 -12.85 -11.70 -17.23
N VAL A 167 -12.76 -10.81 -16.23
CA VAL A 167 -12.50 -9.37 -16.43
C VAL A 167 -11.20 -8.95 -15.76
N ASP A 168 -11.04 -9.33 -14.49
CA ASP A 168 -9.87 -9.08 -13.69
C ASP A 168 -8.93 -10.29 -13.72
N ILE A 169 -7.66 -10.05 -13.42
CA ILE A 169 -6.60 -11.06 -13.40
C ILE A 169 -6.31 -11.36 -11.92
N LEU A 170 -6.32 -12.64 -11.55
CA LEU A 170 -5.86 -13.12 -10.25
C LEU A 170 -4.54 -13.85 -10.47
N MET A 171 -3.46 -13.37 -9.86
CA MET A 171 -2.14 -13.99 -9.99
C MET A 171 -1.80 -14.74 -8.71
N ASN A 172 -1.98 -16.06 -8.75
CA ASN A 172 -1.56 -17.01 -7.72
C ASN A 172 -1.60 -18.43 -8.32
N PRO A 173 -0.46 -19.06 -8.65
CA PRO A 173 -0.42 -20.40 -9.24
C PRO A 173 -1.13 -21.50 -8.42
N PHE A 174 -1.40 -21.27 -7.14
CA PHE A 174 -2.10 -22.22 -6.27
C PHE A 174 -3.60 -21.94 -6.13
N ASP A 175 -4.13 -20.94 -6.84
CA ASP A 175 -5.57 -20.65 -6.92
C ASP A 175 -6.16 -21.21 -8.24
N SER A 176 -7.34 -21.83 -8.20
CA SER A 176 -8.01 -22.37 -9.40
C SER A 176 -8.42 -21.31 -10.41
N ARG A 177 -8.55 -20.05 -9.98
CA ARG A 177 -8.92 -18.89 -10.82
C ARG A 177 -7.71 -18.14 -11.37
N ASN A 178 -6.51 -18.70 -11.18
CA ASN A 178 -5.27 -18.09 -11.62
C ASN A 178 -5.28 -17.73 -13.11
N THR A 179 -4.79 -16.54 -13.44
CA THR A 179 -4.35 -16.20 -14.79
C THR A 179 -2.83 -16.21 -14.79
N VAL A 180 -2.22 -17.06 -15.61
CA VAL A 180 -0.77 -17.25 -15.64
C VAL A 180 -0.12 -16.05 -16.31
N TRP A 181 0.83 -15.40 -15.63
CA TRP A 181 1.65 -14.38 -16.26
C TRP A 181 2.65 -15.03 -17.23
N ASP A 182 2.48 -14.79 -18.52
CA ASP A 182 3.36 -15.29 -19.55
C ASP A 182 4.59 -14.38 -19.73
N ILE A 183 5.51 -14.45 -18.77
CA ILE A 183 6.78 -13.72 -18.81
C ILE A 183 7.61 -14.05 -20.06
N LEU A 184 7.51 -15.26 -20.60
CA LEU A 184 8.29 -15.69 -21.78
C LEU A 184 7.79 -15.07 -23.10
N SER A 185 6.63 -14.43 -23.08
CA SER A 185 6.13 -13.61 -24.19
C SER A 185 6.30 -12.11 -23.98
N GLU A 186 6.93 -11.68 -22.88
CA GLU A 186 7.32 -10.29 -22.69
C GLU A 186 8.58 -9.94 -23.49
N SER A 187 8.92 -8.64 -23.54
CA SER A 187 10.16 -8.20 -24.20
C SER A 187 11.42 -8.76 -23.52
N PRO A 188 12.53 -8.97 -24.26
CA PRO A 188 13.82 -9.43 -23.70
C PRO A 188 14.29 -8.67 -22.45
N THR A 189 14.11 -7.34 -22.44
CA THR A 189 14.47 -6.48 -21.30
C THR A 189 13.60 -6.72 -20.06
N THR A 190 12.34 -7.12 -20.24
CA THR A 190 11.43 -7.48 -19.16
C THR A 190 11.79 -8.84 -18.59
N ILE A 191 12.11 -9.80 -19.44
CA ILE A 191 12.62 -11.13 -19.04
C ILE A 191 13.89 -10.96 -18.20
N GLU A 192 14.82 -10.13 -18.64
CA GLU A 192 16.04 -9.83 -17.87
C GLU A 192 15.73 -9.21 -16.50
N THR A 193 14.82 -8.23 -16.47
CA THR A 193 14.40 -7.57 -15.21
C THR A 193 13.74 -8.55 -14.25
N PHE A 194 12.93 -9.45 -14.77
CA PHE A 194 12.24 -10.49 -14.01
C PHE A 194 13.25 -11.41 -13.32
N PHE A 195 14.14 -12.06 -14.09
CA PHE A 195 15.11 -12.98 -13.50
C PHE A 195 16.09 -12.27 -12.57
N SER A 196 16.49 -11.03 -12.87
CA SER A 196 17.33 -10.27 -11.94
C SER A 196 16.66 -10.06 -10.59
N ASN A 197 15.42 -9.58 -10.57
CA ASN A 197 14.71 -9.31 -9.32
C ASN A 197 14.33 -10.60 -8.58
N LEU A 198 13.95 -11.65 -9.32
CA LEU A 198 13.62 -12.93 -8.73
C LEU A 198 14.83 -13.54 -8.01
N MET A 199 16.00 -13.55 -8.65
CA MET A 199 17.24 -14.03 -8.04
C MET A 199 17.62 -13.22 -6.79
N THR A 200 17.52 -11.89 -6.87
CA THR A 200 17.79 -11.01 -5.73
C THR A 200 16.85 -11.28 -4.55
N ALA A 201 15.56 -11.48 -4.83
CA ALA A 201 14.56 -11.78 -3.80
C ALA A 201 14.82 -13.12 -3.10
N ILE A 202 15.17 -14.17 -3.85
CA ILE A 202 15.45 -15.51 -3.31
C ILE A 202 16.75 -15.52 -2.51
N ALA A 203 17.77 -14.79 -2.96
CA ALA A 203 19.04 -14.66 -2.25
C ALA A 203 18.95 -13.77 -0.98
N GLY A 204 17.77 -13.25 -0.65
CA GLY A 204 17.57 -12.40 0.52
C GLY A 204 18.31 -11.06 0.42
N GLY A 205 18.43 -10.50 -0.78
CA GLY A 205 19.08 -9.20 -1.03
C GLY A 205 20.59 -9.20 -0.97
N LYS A 206 21.26 -10.33 -0.69
CA LYS A 206 22.72 -10.47 -0.80
C LYS A 206 23.07 -10.98 -2.20
N ILE A 207 23.59 -10.10 -3.04
CA ILE A 207 24.13 -10.47 -4.35
C ILE A 207 25.51 -11.08 -4.14
N ASP A 208 25.56 -12.39 -3.87
CA ASP A 208 26.83 -13.12 -3.95
C ASP A 208 27.28 -13.19 -5.42
N TYR A 209 28.58 -13.06 -5.66
CA TYR A 209 29.19 -13.11 -7.00
C TYR A 209 28.83 -14.39 -7.78
N PHE A 210 28.45 -15.45 -7.08
CA PHE A 210 27.96 -16.71 -7.63
C PHE A 210 26.59 -16.60 -8.34
N SER A 211 25.76 -15.60 -7.99
CA SER A 211 24.42 -15.43 -8.58
C SER A 211 24.45 -14.96 -10.04
N ALA A 212 25.46 -14.18 -10.45
CA ALA A 212 25.49 -13.53 -11.77
C ALA A 212 25.65 -14.51 -12.94
N ALA A 213 26.49 -15.54 -12.78
CA ALA A 213 26.71 -16.54 -13.81
C ALA A 213 25.47 -17.43 -14.03
N ALA A 214 24.80 -17.84 -12.95
CA ALA A 214 23.55 -18.59 -13.07
C ALA A 214 22.42 -17.72 -13.59
N GLN A 215 22.24 -16.50 -13.07
CA GLN A 215 21.27 -15.53 -13.58
C GLN A 215 21.43 -15.36 -15.10
N LYS A 216 22.67 -15.28 -15.59
CA LYS A 216 22.96 -15.30 -17.03
C LYS A 216 22.48 -16.59 -17.70
N LYS A 217 22.80 -17.79 -17.18
CA LYS A 217 22.33 -19.06 -17.77
C LYS A 217 20.79 -19.13 -17.86
N PHE A 218 20.06 -18.82 -16.77
CA PHE A 218 18.59 -18.82 -16.76
C PHE A 218 18.00 -17.78 -17.69
N ARG A 219 18.54 -16.56 -17.68
CA ARG A 219 18.13 -15.51 -18.62
C ARG A 219 18.37 -15.95 -20.06
N ASP A 220 19.53 -16.52 -20.36
CA ASP A 220 19.88 -16.94 -21.71
C ASP A 220 18.95 -18.08 -22.19
N ILE A 221 18.56 -19.01 -21.30
CA ILE A 221 17.52 -20.02 -21.59
C ILE A 221 16.17 -19.35 -21.88
N ALA A 222 15.70 -18.45 -21.02
CA ALA A 222 14.45 -17.74 -21.22
C ALA A 222 14.44 -16.93 -22.53
N LEU A 223 15.53 -16.23 -22.83
CA LEU A 223 15.68 -15.48 -24.07
C LEU A 223 15.69 -16.39 -25.30
N LYS A 224 16.30 -17.57 -25.23
CA LYS A 224 16.22 -18.55 -26.34
C LYS A 224 14.78 -18.95 -26.65
N THR A 225 13.91 -19.02 -25.64
CA THR A 225 12.49 -19.33 -25.87
C THR A 225 11.73 -18.20 -26.57
N THR A 226 12.23 -16.96 -26.55
CA THR A 226 11.58 -15.85 -27.27
C THR A 226 11.66 -15.99 -28.80
N PHE A 227 12.59 -16.80 -29.31
CA PHE A 227 12.68 -17.12 -30.74
C PHE A 227 11.66 -18.19 -31.18
N LEU A 228 10.95 -18.81 -30.25
CA LEU A 228 9.84 -19.71 -30.56
C LEU A 228 8.61 -18.84 -30.86
N GLU A 229 8.09 -18.96 -32.08
CA GLU A 229 6.97 -18.12 -32.55
C GLU A 229 5.74 -18.29 -31.65
N GLY A 230 5.25 -17.16 -31.11
CA GLY A 230 3.86 -16.87 -30.71
C GLY A 230 3.13 -17.77 -29.69
N ASP A 231 3.56 -19.00 -29.46
CA ASP A 231 2.84 -20.01 -28.68
C ASP A 231 3.40 -20.10 -27.24
N PRO A 232 2.65 -19.64 -26.23
CA PRO A 232 3.06 -19.76 -24.83
C PRO A 232 3.32 -21.22 -24.41
N ILE A 233 2.55 -22.18 -24.92
CA ILE A 233 2.69 -23.59 -24.54
C ILE A 233 4.08 -24.09 -24.94
N LEU A 234 4.48 -23.86 -26.20
CA LEU A 234 5.78 -24.28 -26.70
C LEU A 234 6.94 -23.61 -25.95
N LYS A 235 6.82 -22.30 -25.69
CA LYS A 235 7.83 -21.53 -24.95
C LYS A 235 8.04 -22.07 -23.54
N TRP A 236 6.96 -22.24 -22.78
CA TRP A 236 7.03 -22.72 -21.40
C TRP A 236 7.53 -24.16 -21.32
N LYS A 237 7.09 -25.04 -22.23
CA LYS A 237 7.57 -26.41 -22.29
C LYS A 237 9.09 -26.47 -22.55
N LYS A 238 9.57 -25.70 -23.54
CA LYS A 238 11.00 -25.63 -23.86
C LYS A 238 11.81 -25.02 -22.72
N PHE A 239 11.30 -23.93 -22.12
CA PHE A 239 11.93 -23.29 -20.97
C PHE A 239 12.10 -24.26 -19.80
N THR A 240 11.03 -24.94 -19.38
CA THR A 240 11.11 -25.88 -18.26
C THR A 240 12.06 -27.04 -18.55
N GLN A 241 12.05 -27.55 -19.77
CA GLN A 241 12.95 -28.62 -20.18
C GLN A 241 14.42 -28.18 -20.15
N ASP A 242 14.75 -27.03 -20.76
CA ASP A 242 16.12 -26.54 -20.80
C ASP A 242 16.67 -26.18 -19.41
N VAL A 243 15.78 -25.73 -18.51
CA VAL A 243 16.14 -25.51 -17.10
C VAL A 243 16.40 -26.84 -16.39
N GLU A 244 15.58 -27.87 -16.59
CA GLU A 244 15.81 -29.21 -16.01
C GLU A 244 17.12 -29.83 -16.50
N ASP A 245 17.42 -29.71 -17.79
CA ASP A 245 18.67 -30.18 -18.39
C ASP A 245 19.88 -29.48 -17.74
N LEU A 246 19.79 -28.15 -17.53
CA LEU A 246 20.83 -27.38 -16.82
C LEU A 246 21.04 -27.88 -15.37
N PHE A 247 19.96 -28.17 -14.64
CA PHE A 247 20.06 -28.69 -13.27
C PHE A 247 20.74 -30.05 -13.24
N TYR A 248 20.46 -30.90 -14.22
CA TYR A 248 21.09 -32.22 -14.35
C TYR A 248 22.60 -32.08 -14.58
N GLU A 249 23.01 -31.30 -15.59
CA GLU A 249 24.41 -31.08 -15.92
C GLU A 249 25.24 -30.63 -14.70
N VAL A 250 24.71 -29.67 -13.93
CA VAL A 250 25.41 -29.12 -12.77
C VAL A 250 25.38 -30.07 -11.56
N LYS A 251 24.31 -30.86 -11.36
CA LYS A 251 24.33 -31.90 -10.31
C LYS A 251 25.43 -32.94 -10.57
N THR A 252 25.68 -33.24 -11.85
CA THR A 252 26.73 -34.18 -12.27
C THR A 252 28.14 -33.57 -12.35
N SER A 253 28.28 -32.24 -12.32
CA SER A 253 29.59 -31.56 -12.35
C SER A 253 30.24 -31.49 -10.96
N ASP A 254 31.57 -31.36 -10.88
CA ASP A 254 32.29 -31.20 -9.60
C ASP A 254 32.36 -29.73 -9.10
N GLN A 255 31.72 -28.80 -9.82
CA GLN A 255 31.81 -27.37 -9.49
C GLN A 255 30.85 -26.98 -8.36
N ARG A 256 31.36 -27.00 -7.12
CA ARG A 256 30.61 -26.67 -5.89
C ARG A 256 29.86 -25.33 -5.96
N SER A 257 30.45 -24.32 -6.60
CA SER A 257 29.84 -22.99 -6.78
C SER A 257 28.60 -22.98 -7.66
N GLU A 258 28.49 -23.88 -8.64
CA GLU A 258 27.30 -23.96 -9.49
C GLU A 258 26.14 -24.67 -8.77
N LYS A 259 26.46 -25.63 -7.88
CA LYS A 259 25.48 -26.39 -7.10
C LYS A 259 24.71 -25.53 -6.08
N ASP A 260 25.39 -24.64 -5.36
CA ASP A 260 24.74 -23.77 -4.37
C ASP A 260 23.76 -22.77 -5.01
N VAL A 261 24.04 -22.33 -6.23
CA VAL A 261 23.21 -21.36 -6.95
C VAL A 261 21.98 -22.02 -7.58
N ILE A 262 22.13 -23.24 -8.10
CA ILE A 262 21.01 -24.03 -8.60
C ILE A 262 20.08 -24.47 -7.46
N SER A 263 20.62 -24.80 -6.28
CA SER A 263 19.82 -25.07 -5.08
C SER A 263 18.91 -23.89 -4.70
N SER A 264 19.37 -22.65 -4.89
CA SER A 264 18.54 -21.46 -4.67
C SER A 264 17.40 -21.35 -5.69
N MET A 265 17.65 -21.72 -6.95
CA MET A 265 16.64 -21.71 -8.01
C MET A 265 15.63 -22.84 -7.95
N ASP A 266 15.99 -23.97 -7.35
CA ASP A 266 15.10 -25.10 -7.11
C ASP A 266 13.82 -24.66 -6.39
N GLN A 267 13.93 -23.66 -5.50
CA GLN A 267 12.81 -23.11 -4.73
C GLN A 267 11.69 -22.47 -5.59
N VAL A 268 12.00 -22.01 -6.80
CA VAL A 268 11.01 -21.38 -7.71
C VAL A 268 10.75 -22.20 -8.96
N LEU A 269 11.58 -23.22 -9.23
CA LEU A 269 11.40 -24.10 -10.38
C LEU A 269 10.04 -24.83 -10.34
N ASP A 270 9.61 -25.30 -9.18
CA ASP A 270 8.30 -25.97 -9.03
C ASP A 270 7.13 -25.05 -9.42
N ILE A 271 7.27 -23.74 -9.16
CA ILE A 271 6.27 -22.75 -9.58
C ILE A 271 6.26 -22.62 -11.10
N PHE A 272 7.42 -22.56 -11.75
CA PHE A 272 7.50 -22.50 -13.21
C PHE A 272 6.98 -23.77 -13.87
N LYS A 273 7.23 -24.95 -13.29
CA LYS A 273 6.65 -26.21 -13.73
C LYS A 273 5.13 -26.19 -13.59
N LEU A 274 4.61 -25.69 -12.47
CA LEU A 274 3.17 -25.56 -12.24
C LEU A 274 2.54 -24.61 -13.25
N MET A 275 3.15 -23.45 -13.51
CA MET A 275 2.70 -22.49 -14.52
C MET A 275 2.72 -23.11 -15.93
N SER A 276 3.81 -23.80 -16.29
CA SER A 276 3.92 -24.52 -17.57
C SER A 276 2.84 -25.59 -17.72
N TYR A 277 2.60 -26.38 -16.67
CA TYR A 277 1.53 -27.38 -16.64
C TYR A 277 0.14 -26.73 -16.77
N GLN A 278 -0.10 -25.63 -16.07
CA GLN A 278 -1.36 -24.87 -16.12
C GLN A 278 -1.65 -24.35 -17.54
N ILE A 279 -0.65 -23.74 -18.18
CA ILE A 279 -0.75 -23.25 -19.57
C ILE A 279 -1.05 -24.42 -20.53
N GLN A 280 -0.36 -25.55 -20.38
CA GLN A 280 -0.61 -26.75 -21.18
C GLN A 280 -2.01 -27.33 -21.01
N ASN A 281 -2.66 -27.10 -19.87
CA ASN A 281 -4.03 -27.52 -19.58
C ASN A 281 -5.07 -26.41 -19.80
N GLY A 282 -4.72 -25.38 -20.58
CA GLY A 282 -5.67 -24.36 -21.04
C GLY A 282 -5.95 -23.24 -20.04
N GLN A 283 -5.12 -23.06 -19.01
CA GLN A 283 -5.24 -21.88 -18.15
C GLN A 283 -4.96 -20.60 -18.94
N GLU A 284 -5.75 -19.57 -18.65
CA GLU A 284 -5.62 -18.28 -19.32
C GLU A 284 -4.25 -17.64 -19.02
N THR A 285 -3.68 -16.99 -20.02
CA THR A 285 -2.43 -16.25 -19.90
C THR A 285 -2.61 -14.76 -20.12
N PHE A 286 -1.69 -13.96 -19.57
CA PHE A 286 -1.62 -12.54 -19.87
C PHE A 286 -0.18 -12.04 -19.94
N THR A 287 0.00 -10.92 -20.64
CA THR A 287 1.21 -10.09 -20.55
C THR A 287 0.86 -8.75 -19.91
N ILE A 288 1.82 -8.13 -19.24
CA ILE A 288 1.70 -6.81 -18.63
C ILE A 288 1.40 -5.77 -19.71
N ARG A 289 2.05 -5.84 -20.88
CA ARG A 289 1.72 -4.96 -22.02
C ARG A 289 0.26 -5.13 -22.45
N GLY A 290 -0.22 -6.38 -22.55
CA GLY A 290 -1.61 -6.69 -22.86
C GLY A 290 -2.57 -6.13 -21.81
N PHE A 291 -2.20 -6.15 -20.53
CA PHE A 291 -2.99 -5.54 -19.47
C PHE A 291 -3.10 -4.02 -19.61
N PHE A 292 -1.99 -3.33 -19.90
CA PHE A 292 -2.00 -1.87 -20.09
C PHE A 292 -2.78 -1.41 -21.33
N ALA A 293 -2.97 -2.29 -22.33
CA ALA A 293 -3.84 -2.01 -23.46
C ALA A 293 -5.34 -2.00 -23.09
N LYS A 294 -5.72 -2.58 -21.93
CA LYS A 294 -7.10 -2.59 -21.45
C LYS A 294 -7.43 -1.28 -20.73
N ASN A 295 -8.63 -0.79 -21.00
CA ASN A 295 -9.27 0.32 -20.30
C ASN A 295 -10.65 -0.20 -19.86
N ASN A 296 -11.01 -0.13 -18.56
CA ASN A 296 -12.36 -0.35 -17.95
C ASN A 296 -12.27 -0.87 -16.50
N GLN A 297 -11.43 -0.23 -15.68
CA GLN A 297 -11.15 -0.61 -14.29
C GLN A 297 -10.64 -2.04 -14.11
N ASN A 298 -9.92 -2.59 -15.09
CA ASN A 298 -9.33 -3.93 -14.99
C ASN A 298 -8.34 -3.97 -13.83
N LYS A 299 -8.38 -5.04 -13.06
CA LYS A 299 -7.54 -5.22 -11.88
C LYS A 299 -6.62 -6.42 -12.06
N ILE A 300 -5.42 -6.32 -11.51
CA ILE A 300 -4.56 -7.46 -11.22
C ILE A 300 -4.51 -7.58 -9.70
N PHE A 301 -4.88 -8.74 -9.19
CA PHE A 301 -4.73 -9.09 -7.78
C PHE A 301 -3.48 -9.97 -7.63
N LEU A 302 -2.49 -9.48 -6.90
CA LEU A 302 -1.39 -10.29 -6.37
C LEU A 302 -1.92 -10.98 -5.12
N ALA A 303 -2.47 -12.17 -5.31
CA ALA A 303 -3.23 -12.89 -4.31
C ALA A 303 -2.27 -13.71 -3.43
N ASN A 304 -1.86 -13.14 -2.30
CA ASN A 304 -0.87 -13.76 -1.43
C ASN A 304 -1.55 -14.48 -0.28
N ASN A 305 -1.55 -15.81 -0.28
CA ASN A 305 -2.04 -16.55 0.88
C ASN A 305 -0.87 -16.88 1.79
N SER A 306 -1.13 -16.90 3.10
CA SER A 306 -0.10 -17.14 4.11
C SER A 306 0.57 -18.52 3.98
N GLU A 307 -0.07 -19.47 3.29
CA GLU A 307 0.46 -20.82 3.11
C GLU A 307 1.60 -20.86 2.07
N PHE A 308 1.46 -20.13 0.96
CA PHE A 308 2.44 -20.11 -0.12
C PHE A 308 3.26 -18.82 -0.19
N GLU A 309 3.21 -17.98 0.85
CA GLU A 309 3.85 -16.66 0.91
C GLU A 309 5.35 -16.71 0.53
N LYS A 310 6.09 -17.72 1.02
CA LYS A 310 7.53 -17.87 0.73
C LYS A 310 7.81 -18.05 -0.76
N SER A 311 6.90 -18.69 -1.48
CA SER A 311 6.98 -18.95 -2.92
C SER A 311 6.44 -17.77 -3.74
N LEU A 312 5.37 -17.13 -3.26
CA LEU A 312 4.69 -16.04 -3.95
C LEU A 312 5.41 -14.70 -3.84
N ASN A 313 6.00 -14.37 -2.68
CA ASN A 313 6.66 -13.09 -2.45
C ASN A 313 7.78 -12.79 -3.47
N PRO A 314 8.74 -13.70 -3.73
CA PRO A 314 9.77 -13.47 -4.75
C PRO A 314 9.18 -13.25 -6.15
N LEU A 315 8.17 -14.04 -6.52
CA LEU A 315 7.48 -13.92 -7.80
C LEU A 315 6.78 -12.56 -7.94
N PHE A 316 6.08 -12.11 -6.90
CA PHE A 316 5.36 -10.85 -6.87
C PHE A 316 6.31 -9.64 -6.84
N GLY A 317 7.44 -9.74 -6.14
CA GLY A 317 8.50 -8.72 -6.19
C GLY A 317 9.06 -8.54 -7.61
N ALA A 318 9.40 -9.65 -8.28
CA ALA A 318 9.87 -9.63 -9.66
C ALA A 318 8.78 -9.13 -10.63
N PHE A 319 7.52 -9.52 -10.43
CA PHE A 319 6.39 -9.01 -11.19
C PHE A 319 6.24 -7.49 -11.03
N LEU A 320 6.30 -6.96 -9.81
CA LEU A 320 6.19 -5.51 -9.55
C LEU A 320 7.33 -4.71 -10.20
N ALA A 321 8.55 -5.28 -10.21
CA ALA A 321 9.69 -4.71 -10.92
C ALA A 321 9.44 -4.63 -12.44
N CYS A 322 8.92 -5.69 -13.06
CA CYS A 322 8.56 -5.71 -14.48
C CYS A 322 7.36 -4.80 -14.79
N PHE A 323 6.36 -4.79 -13.92
CA PHE A 323 5.15 -3.99 -14.07
C PHE A 323 5.46 -2.50 -14.05
N SER A 324 6.29 -2.05 -13.11
CA SER A 324 6.78 -0.66 -13.10
C SER A 324 7.67 -0.33 -14.30
N GLN A 325 8.47 -1.28 -14.80
CA GLN A 325 9.31 -1.10 -15.99
C GLN A 325 8.45 -0.86 -17.24
N ILE A 326 7.45 -1.71 -17.45
CA ILE A 326 6.57 -1.62 -18.62
C ILE A 326 5.72 -0.37 -18.52
N HIS A 327 5.18 -0.04 -17.35
CA HIS A 327 4.45 1.21 -17.15
C HIS A 327 5.31 2.43 -17.55
N MET A 328 6.61 2.40 -17.26
CA MET A 328 7.52 3.47 -17.65
C MET A 328 7.74 3.61 -19.15
N SER A 329 7.49 2.55 -19.91
CA SER A 329 7.54 2.58 -21.38
C SER A 329 6.28 3.15 -22.03
N ILE A 330 5.23 3.42 -21.27
CA ILE A 330 3.97 4.00 -21.77
C ILE A 330 4.15 5.52 -21.95
N PRO A 331 3.42 6.17 -22.88
CA PRO A 331 3.42 7.63 -23.00
C PRO A 331 2.99 8.35 -21.71
N ASP A 332 3.48 9.57 -21.51
CA ASP A 332 3.02 10.41 -20.41
C ASP A 332 1.51 10.69 -20.53
N THR A 333 0.82 10.71 -19.39
CA THR A 333 -0.64 10.90 -19.36
C THR A 333 -1.09 11.54 -18.06
N LYS A 334 -2.22 12.25 -18.16
CA LYS A 334 -2.93 12.86 -17.01
C LYS A 334 -4.33 12.29 -16.82
N LYS A 335 -4.75 11.37 -17.69
CA LYS A 335 -6.14 10.88 -17.77
C LYS A 335 -6.23 9.37 -17.63
N ASP A 336 -5.25 8.65 -18.14
CA ASP A 336 -5.20 7.20 -18.08
C ASP A 336 -4.43 6.79 -16.83
N LEU A 337 -5.16 6.54 -15.74
CA LEU A 337 -4.59 6.41 -14.41
C LEU A 337 -4.53 4.94 -13.98
N THR A 338 -3.37 4.50 -13.51
CA THR A 338 -3.16 3.15 -12.99
C THR A 338 -2.87 3.21 -11.50
N LEU A 339 -3.77 2.64 -10.69
CA LEU A 339 -3.63 2.55 -9.24
C LEU A 339 -2.67 1.41 -8.87
N TYR A 340 -1.69 1.68 -8.02
CA TYR A 340 -0.89 0.68 -7.31
C TYR A 340 -1.34 0.71 -5.86
N LEU A 341 -2.21 -0.22 -5.47
CA LEU A 341 -2.58 -0.40 -4.07
C LEU A 341 -1.75 -1.53 -3.50
N LEU A 342 -0.68 -1.17 -2.81
CA LEU A 342 0.27 -2.10 -2.23
C LEU A 342 0.01 -2.15 -0.72
N ASP A 343 -0.89 -3.04 -0.29
CA ASP A 343 -1.04 -3.33 1.14
C ASP A 343 0.25 -3.99 1.64
N GLU A 344 0.61 -3.74 2.90
CA GLU A 344 1.86 -4.26 3.49
C GLU A 344 3.11 -4.06 2.63
N TYR A 345 3.28 -2.86 2.04
CA TYR A 345 4.29 -2.52 1.04
C TYR A 345 5.74 -2.91 1.41
N LEU A 346 6.08 -2.88 2.70
CA LEU A 346 7.43 -3.23 3.16
C LEU A 346 7.85 -4.66 2.83
N SER A 347 6.89 -5.58 2.70
CA SER A 347 7.14 -6.95 2.23
C SER A 347 7.81 -6.96 0.86
N PHE A 348 7.36 -6.12 -0.07
CA PHE A 348 7.97 -5.97 -1.40
C PHE A 348 9.19 -5.06 -1.40
N ALA A 349 9.14 -3.93 -0.69
CA ALA A 349 10.21 -2.94 -0.71
C ALA A 349 11.57 -3.51 -0.27
N SER A 350 11.55 -4.56 0.55
CA SER A 350 12.76 -5.26 1.02
C SER A 350 13.35 -6.26 0.01
N ILE A 351 12.57 -6.70 -0.99
CA ILE A 351 12.98 -7.74 -1.95
C ILE A 351 13.14 -7.25 -3.39
N ILE A 352 12.60 -6.08 -3.74
CA ILE A 352 12.80 -5.46 -5.05
C ILE A 352 14.11 -4.66 -5.09
N ASP A 353 14.73 -4.59 -6.27
CA ASP A 353 15.95 -3.83 -6.45
C ASP A 353 15.72 -2.30 -6.32
N GLU A 354 16.78 -1.57 -6.02
CA GLU A 354 16.73 -0.12 -5.82
C GLU A 354 16.18 0.64 -7.04
N THR A 355 16.51 0.20 -8.25
CA THR A 355 16.04 0.85 -9.49
C THR A 355 14.54 0.69 -9.64
N SER A 356 14.01 -0.50 -9.31
CA SER A 356 12.56 -0.76 -9.29
C SER A 356 11.84 0.07 -8.23
N ARG A 357 12.40 0.15 -7.02
CA ARG A 357 11.86 1.00 -5.95
C ARG A 357 11.81 2.48 -6.36
N ARG A 358 12.90 3.00 -6.92
CA ARG A 358 12.95 4.39 -7.42
C ARG A 358 11.92 4.63 -8.52
N ARG A 359 11.71 3.67 -9.42
CA ARG A 359 10.66 3.76 -10.47
C ARG A 359 9.28 3.94 -9.86
N LEU A 360 8.93 3.12 -8.87
CA LEU A 360 7.63 3.18 -8.17
C LEU A 360 7.42 4.53 -7.47
N HIS A 361 8.40 5.03 -6.73
CA HIS A 361 8.23 6.25 -5.95
C HIS A 361 8.28 7.54 -6.76
N THR A 362 9.11 7.59 -7.81
CA THR A 362 9.44 8.88 -8.45
C THR A 362 9.02 8.99 -9.90
N MET A 363 9.06 7.88 -10.66
CA MET A 363 9.02 7.97 -12.11
C MET A 363 7.64 7.62 -12.70
N ILE A 364 6.92 6.63 -12.16
CA ILE A 364 5.60 6.21 -12.70
C ILE A 364 4.55 7.32 -12.69
N ARG A 365 4.77 8.37 -11.90
CA ARG A 365 3.87 9.53 -11.77
C ARG A 365 3.57 10.21 -13.11
N SER A 366 4.57 10.43 -13.97
CA SER A 366 4.33 11.10 -15.27
C SER A 366 3.49 10.24 -16.23
N LYS A 367 3.42 8.94 -15.96
CA LYS A 367 2.67 7.94 -16.73
C LYS A 367 1.26 7.69 -16.17
N GLY A 368 0.82 8.47 -15.18
CA GLY A 368 -0.47 8.28 -14.54
C GLY A 368 -0.49 7.21 -13.45
N GLY A 369 0.68 6.76 -12.97
CA GLY A 369 0.79 5.86 -11.83
C GLY A 369 0.43 6.55 -10.51
N MET A 370 -0.47 5.94 -9.74
CA MET A 370 -0.89 6.38 -8.41
C MET A 370 -0.43 5.36 -7.37
N LEU A 371 0.54 5.72 -6.53
CA LEU A 371 1.13 4.80 -5.56
C LEU A 371 0.48 4.93 -4.18
N TYR A 372 -0.34 3.96 -3.79
CA TYR A 372 -1.00 3.90 -2.49
C TYR A 372 -0.35 2.77 -1.68
N VAL A 373 0.37 3.13 -0.61
CA VAL A 373 1.15 2.17 0.17
C VAL A 373 0.60 2.03 1.58
N GLY A 374 0.26 0.79 1.96
CA GLY A 374 -0.10 0.41 3.31
C GLY A 374 1.12 0.01 4.12
N LEU A 375 1.34 0.66 5.27
CA LEU A 375 2.45 0.43 6.17
C LEU A 375 1.92 0.08 7.56
N GLN A 376 2.52 -0.94 8.20
CA GLN A 376 2.27 -1.22 9.62
C GLN A 376 3.01 -0.24 10.54
N GLY A 377 4.17 0.21 10.07
CA GLY A 377 5.05 1.18 10.70
C GLY A 377 6.05 1.68 9.66
N ILE A 378 6.84 2.69 10.03
CA ILE A 378 7.87 3.21 9.13
C ILE A 378 9.14 2.35 9.23
N PRO A 379 9.83 2.08 8.11
CA PRO A 379 11.03 1.26 8.08
C PRO A 379 12.26 2.02 8.62
N GLY A 380 12.30 2.30 9.92
CA GLY A 380 13.36 3.13 10.52
C GLY A 380 14.79 2.55 10.42
N SER A 381 14.94 1.29 10.00
CA SER A 381 16.25 0.67 9.69
C SER A 381 16.73 0.95 8.27
N ASP A 382 15.82 1.23 7.32
CA ASP A 382 16.15 1.56 5.93
C ASP A 382 15.85 3.04 5.69
N LYS A 383 16.82 3.89 6.02
CA LYS A 383 16.71 5.35 5.88
C LYS A 383 16.37 5.78 4.45
N LYS A 384 16.87 5.06 3.45
CA LYS A 384 16.64 5.39 2.04
C LYS A 384 15.19 5.11 1.65
N LEU A 385 14.64 3.98 2.09
CA LEU A 385 13.23 3.68 1.90
C LEU A 385 12.33 4.67 2.65
N GLU A 386 12.72 5.09 3.86
CA GLU A 386 12.03 6.14 4.59
C GLU A 386 12.04 7.47 3.83
N GLU A 387 13.18 7.88 3.28
CA GLU A 387 13.31 9.08 2.42
C GLU A 387 12.47 8.97 1.14
N ASP A 388 12.49 7.81 0.46
CA ASP A 388 11.68 7.56 -0.74
C ASP A 388 10.18 7.67 -0.41
N LEU A 389 9.73 7.05 0.69
CA LEU A 389 8.34 7.11 1.15
C LEU A 389 7.92 8.53 1.51
N THR A 390 8.79 9.27 2.19
CA THR A 390 8.42 10.59 2.71
C THR A 390 8.47 11.69 1.64
N SER A 391 9.46 11.65 0.75
CA SER A 391 9.64 12.63 -0.32
C SER A 391 8.63 12.47 -1.46
N SER A 392 8.15 11.24 -1.70
CA SER A 392 7.22 10.94 -2.78
C SER A 392 5.75 11.04 -2.40
N ALA A 393 5.41 11.31 -1.14
CA ALA A 393 4.04 11.30 -0.63
C ALA A 393 3.38 12.68 -0.60
N PHE A 394 2.20 12.79 -1.20
CA PHE A 394 1.37 13.99 -1.17
C PHE A 394 0.56 14.09 0.11
N ALA A 395 0.01 12.95 0.57
CA ALA A 395 -0.75 12.91 1.79
C ALA A 395 -0.45 11.65 2.60
N TYR A 396 -0.56 11.81 3.91
CA TYR A 396 -0.43 10.75 4.90
C TYR A 396 -1.75 10.56 5.62
N MET A 397 -2.17 9.31 5.75
CA MET A 397 -3.29 8.90 6.59
C MET A 397 -2.72 8.04 7.72
N ILE A 398 -2.60 8.67 8.89
CA ILE A 398 -2.00 8.08 10.08
C ILE A 398 -3.11 7.53 10.97
N PHE A 399 -3.23 6.21 11.02
CA PHE A 399 -4.10 5.48 11.94
C PHE A 399 -3.36 5.23 13.25
N SER A 400 -3.99 4.48 14.15
CA SER A 400 -3.35 4.04 15.39
C SER A 400 -2.08 3.22 15.10
N VAL A 401 -0.99 3.59 15.75
CA VAL A 401 0.31 2.90 15.70
C VAL A 401 0.80 2.62 17.13
N LYS A 402 1.44 1.47 17.37
CA LYS A 402 2.18 1.22 18.61
C LYS A 402 3.68 1.11 18.32
N GLY A 403 4.45 0.97 19.40
CA GLY A 403 5.90 0.98 19.37
C GLY A 403 6.46 2.40 19.39
N LYS A 404 7.54 2.58 20.14
CA LYS A 404 8.17 3.89 20.38
C LYS A 404 8.63 4.56 19.07
N ASN A 405 9.18 3.79 18.14
CA ASN A 405 9.72 4.32 16.88
C ASN A 405 8.60 4.84 15.96
N ASN A 406 7.50 4.09 15.81
CA ASN A 406 6.36 4.54 15.00
C ASN A 406 5.70 5.79 15.59
N LYS A 407 5.53 5.84 16.91
CA LYS A 407 5.01 7.03 17.60
C LYS A 407 5.95 8.22 17.40
N ALA A 408 7.27 8.04 17.53
CA ALA A 408 8.25 9.09 17.27
C ALA A 408 8.16 9.62 15.84
N PHE A 409 8.03 8.76 14.83
CA PHE A 409 7.81 9.18 13.45
C PHE A 409 6.54 10.04 13.30
N VAL A 410 5.41 9.60 13.87
CA VAL A 410 4.16 10.38 13.82
C VAL A 410 4.35 11.75 14.48
N GLN A 411 5.08 11.81 15.60
CA GLN A 411 5.42 13.08 16.26
C GLN A 411 6.31 13.97 15.38
N THR A 412 7.28 13.41 14.67
CA THR A 412 8.13 14.16 13.73
C THR A 412 7.34 14.68 12.54
N LEU A 413 6.42 13.87 12.00
CA LEU A 413 5.59 14.23 10.85
C LEU A 413 4.56 15.31 11.19
N ILE A 414 3.89 15.20 12.34
CA ILE A 414 2.88 16.16 12.78
C ILE A 414 3.54 17.40 13.42
N GLY A 415 4.64 17.21 14.16
CA GLY A 415 5.37 18.26 14.83
C GLY A 415 4.83 18.66 16.21
N ILE A 416 5.44 19.71 16.76
CA ILE A 416 5.09 20.34 18.02
C ILE A 416 4.59 21.77 17.75
N TRP A 417 3.73 22.28 18.61
CA TRP A 417 3.42 23.70 18.68
C TRP A 417 4.48 24.41 19.51
N LYS A 418 4.89 25.58 19.03
CA LYS A 418 5.42 26.65 19.88
C LYS A 418 4.40 27.77 19.88
N TYR A 419 3.93 28.22 21.04
CA TYR A 419 2.87 29.23 21.13
C TYR A 419 3.04 30.12 22.34
N GLN A 420 2.44 31.31 22.33
CA GLN A 420 2.48 32.22 23.47
C GLN A 420 1.36 31.89 24.47
N LYS A 421 1.73 31.83 25.74
CA LYS A 421 0.83 31.58 26.87
C LYS A 421 0.96 32.70 27.89
N MET A 422 -0.17 33.36 28.18
CA MET A 422 -0.30 34.31 29.27
C MET A 422 -0.41 33.58 30.61
N ASN A 423 0.45 33.93 31.56
CA ASN A 423 0.40 33.47 32.94
C ASN A 423 -0.04 34.63 33.84
N ILE A 424 -1.10 34.41 34.61
CA ILE A 424 -1.60 35.37 35.60
C ILE A 424 -1.29 34.81 36.98
N SER A 425 -0.42 35.47 37.74
CA SER A 425 -0.19 35.17 39.15
C SER A 425 -0.95 36.17 40.02
N LYS A 426 -1.69 35.66 41.01
CA LYS A 426 -2.45 36.46 41.96
C LYS A 426 -1.74 36.47 43.30
N SER A 427 -1.38 37.63 43.81
CA SER A 427 -0.88 37.83 45.16
C SER A 427 -1.84 38.74 45.94
N ASN A 428 -1.62 38.88 47.26
CA ASN A 428 -2.35 39.85 48.08
C ASN A 428 -2.10 41.31 47.66
N SER A 429 -1.10 41.59 46.82
CA SER A 429 -0.70 42.93 46.36
C SER A 429 -1.14 43.27 44.93
N GLY A 430 -1.77 42.35 44.19
CA GLY A 430 -2.26 42.59 42.83
C GLY A 430 -2.19 41.37 41.91
N GLU A 431 -2.50 41.59 40.63
CA GLU A 431 -2.34 40.60 39.56
C GLU A 431 -1.08 40.93 38.74
N THR A 432 -0.17 39.96 38.62
CA THR A 432 1.01 40.08 37.74
C THR A 432 0.79 39.23 36.50
N ILE A 433 1.01 39.83 35.32
CA ILE A 433 0.89 39.18 34.02
C ILE A 433 2.28 38.92 33.47
N SER A 434 2.59 37.68 33.11
CA SER A 434 3.82 37.31 32.41
C SER A 434 3.50 36.44 31.19
N TRP A 435 4.42 36.42 30.22
CA TRP A 435 4.28 35.64 28.98
C TRP A 435 5.33 34.53 28.95
N SER A 436 4.95 33.38 28.42
CA SER A 436 5.83 32.23 28.18
C SER A 436 5.61 31.66 26.78
N GLU A 437 6.62 30.99 26.24
CA GLU A 437 6.54 30.28 24.95
C GLU A 437 6.68 28.77 25.14
N PRO A 438 5.66 28.07 25.66
CA PRO A 438 5.70 26.62 25.80
C PRO A 438 5.80 25.90 24.44
N GLU A 439 6.38 24.70 24.51
CA GLU A 439 6.37 23.71 23.44
C GLU A 439 5.47 22.53 23.82
N GLU A 440 4.55 22.14 22.95
CA GLU A 440 3.57 21.07 23.22
C GLU A 440 3.37 20.20 21.98
N LYS A 441 3.19 18.89 22.17
CA LYS A 441 2.88 17.98 21.06
C LYS A 441 1.50 18.30 20.51
N ILE A 442 1.39 18.38 19.20
CA ILE A 442 0.10 18.63 18.53
C ILE A 442 -0.86 17.46 18.76
N LEU A 443 -0.32 16.24 18.71
CA LEU A 443 -1.04 14.99 18.94
C LEU A 443 -0.31 14.17 20.01
N GLU A 444 -0.96 13.86 21.11
CA GLU A 444 -0.38 13.06 22.19
C GLU A 444 -0.38 11.56 21.86
N GLU A 445 0.52 10.80 22.49
CA GLU A 445 0.59 9.35 22.25
C GLU A 445 -0.71 8.61 22.59
N ALA A 446 -1.40 9.03 23.65
CA ALA A 446 -2.70 8.49 24.01
C ALA A 446 -3.77 8.82 22.94
N GLU A 447 -3.67 9.98 22.29
CA GLU A 447 -4.60 10.35 21.21
C GLU A 447 -4.36 9.51 19.95
N ILE A 448 -3.09 9.17 19.66
CA ILE A 448 -2.72 8.23 18.59
C ILE A 448 -3.35 6.86 18.85
N ASP A 449 -3.22 6.33 20.07
CA ASP A 449 -3.77 5.02 20.44
C ASP A 449 -5.32 5.01 20.33
N MET A 450 -5.97 6.14 20.63
CA MET A 450 -7.43 6.28 20.54
C MET A 450 -7.96 6.34 19.10
N LEU A 451 -7.11 6.51 18.09
CA LEU A 451 -7.56 6.56 16.69
C LEU A 451 -8.24 5.24 16.25
N ALA A 452 -7.81 4.11 16.81
CA ALA A 452 -8.37 2.78 16.49
C ALA A 452 -9.85 2.61 16.88
N GLN A 453 -10.33 3.35 17.90
CA GLN A 453 -11.67 3.10 18.49
C GLN A 453 -12.84 3.35 17.54
N ASP A 454 -12.67 4.23 16.55
CA ASP A 454 -13.72 4.58 15.57
C ASP A 454 -13.24 4.43 14.11
N TYR A 455 -12.23 3.60 13.84
CA TYR A 455 -11.56 3.51 12.53
C TYR A 455 -11.17 4.89 11.99
N SER A 456 -10.68 5.74 12.89
CA SER A 456 -10.30 7.11 12.58
C SER A 456 -8.81 7.20 12.31
N HIS A 457 -8.43 8.27 11.64
CA HIS A 457 -7.05 8.55 11.28
C HIS A 457 -6.82 10.06 11.31
N VAL A 458 -5.56 10.46 11.25
CA VAL A 458 -5.16 11.84 11.01
C VAL A 458 -4.71 11.95 9.56
N THR A 459 -5.34 12.83 8.82
CA THR A 459 -4.98 13.16 7.44
C THR A 459 -4.09 14.39 7.44
N ILE A 460 -2.94 14.27 6.79
CA ILE A 460 -1.93 15.33 6.67
C ILE A 460 -1.61 15.52 5.19
N ILE A 461 -1.71 16.75 4.70
CA ILE A 461 -1.27 17.15 3.36
C ILE A 461 -0.27 18.29 3.55
N PRO A 462 1.04 17.98 3.69
CA PRO A 462 2.03 18.97 4.10
C PRO A 462 2.10 20.19 3.18
N THR A 463 2.02 19.97 1.86
CA THR A 463 2.12 21.04 0.86
C THR A 463 0.95 22.02 0.91
N GLU A 464 -0.21 21.60 1.42
CA GLU A 464 -1.41 22.43 1.52
C GLU A 464 -1.64 23.00 2.94
N GLY A 465 -0.75 22.66 3.87
CA GLY A 465 -0.89 22.97 5.30
C GLY A 465 -2.17 22.39 5.89
N ILE A 466 -2.56 21.18 5.47
CA ILE A 466 -3.79 20.53 5.94
C ILE A 466 -3.45 19.48 7.00
N LEU A 467 -4.16 19.52 8.12
CA LEU A 467 -4.08 18.59 9.23
C LEU A 467 -5.48 18.44 9.86
N TYR A 468 -6.10 17.27 9.78
CA TYR A 468 -7.38 17.01 10.44
C TYR A 468 -7.56 15.54 10.81
N LYS A 469 -8.45 15.27 11.77
CA LYS A 469 -8.89 13.92 12.08
C LYS A 469 -9.97 13.52 11.09
N GLY A 470 -9.73 12.46 10.34
CA GLY A 470 -10.66 11.86 9.38
C GLY A 470 -11.25 10.54 9.87
N THR A 471 -12.28 10.08 9.18
CA THR A 471 -12.81 8.71 9.20
C THR A 471 -13.19 8.31 7.80
N SER A 472 -12.79 7.12 7.37
CA SER A 472 -13.23 6.59 6.08
C SER A 472 -14.70 6.14 6.16
N PRO A 473 -15.50 6.40 5.12
CA PRO A 473 -16.84 5.81 5.01
C PRO A 473 -16.78 4.28 5.11
N LEU A 474 -17.66 3.71 5.93
CA LEU A 474 -17.92 2.28 5.92
C LEU A 474 -18.80 1.98 4.70
N ILE A 475 -18.30 1.14 3.80
CA ILE A 475 -19.04 0.67 2.63
C ILE A 475 -19.53 -0.74 2.89
N GLU A 476 -20.83 -0.95 2.67
CA GLU A 476 -21.39 -2.30 2.63
C GLU A 476 -20.98 -2.96 1.31
N LEU A 477 -20.04 -3.89 1.38
CA LEU A 477 -19.58 -4.68 0.25
C LEU A 477 -20.22 -6.06 0.28
N THR A 478 -20.85 -6.45 -0.82
CA THR A 478 -21.38 -7.80 -1.00
C THR A 478 -20.25 -8.73 -1.41
N ALA A 479 -20.07 -9.84 -0.68
CA ALA A 479 -19.16 -10.90 -1.09
C ALA A 479 -19.65 -11.54 -2.40
N ARG A 480 -18.76 -11.70 -3.36
CA ARG A 480 -19.04 -12.22 -4.71
C ARG A 480 -18.38 -13.55 -5.00
N THR A 481 -17.28 -13.84 -4.29
CA THR A 481 -16.45 -15.03 -4.49
C THR A 481 -15.71 -15.35 -3.20
N GLU A 482 -15.20 -16.56 -3.10
CA GLU A 482 -14.35 -16.95 -1.98
C GLU A 482 -13.01 -16.20 -2.02
N PRO A 483 -12.38 -15.90 -0.88
CA PRO A 483 -11.07 -15.27 -0.84
C PRO A 483 -10.00 -16.07 -1.60
N PHE A 484 -10.02 -17.40 -1.48
CA PHE A 484 -9.06 -18.31 -2.08
C PHE A 484 -9.75 -19.60 -2.50
N GLU A 485 -9.51 -20.04 -3.74
CA GLU A 485 -10.00 -21.32 -4.25
C GLU A 485 -8.81 -22.21 -4.56
N ARG A 486 -8.56 -23.23 -3.74
CA ARG A 486 -7.35 -24.04 -3.84
C ARG A 486 -7.30 -24.80 -5.19
N TYR A 487 -6.19 -24.66 -5.89
CA TYR A 487 -5.87 -25.45 -7.07
C TYR A 487 -5.60 -26.92 -6.68
N ASP A 488 -6.19 -27.87 -7.41
CA ASP A 488 -5.89 -29.29 -7.21
C ASP A 488 -4.50 -29.63 -7.78
N LEU A 489 -3.55 -29.87 -6.89
CA LEU A 489 -2.17 -30.19 -7.24
C LEU A 489 -1.95 -31.67 -7.56
N ILE A 490 -2.91 -32.57 -7.29
CA ILE A 490 -2.72 -34.02 -7.51
C ILE A 490 -2.37 -34.35 -8.97
N PRO A 491 -3.06 -33.80 -9.99
CA PRO A 491 -2.74 -34.05 -11.40
C PRO A 491 -1.32 -33.57 -11.77
N PHE A 492 -0.92 -32.41 -11.24
CA PHE A 492 0.42 -31.85 -11.44
C PHE A 492 1.51 -32.72 -10.80
N VAL A 493 1.32 -33.16 -9.55
CA VAL A 493 2.26 -34.04 -8.85
C VAL A 493 2.44 -35.36 -9.60
N LYS A 494 1.35 -35.97 -10.09
CA LYS A 494 1.42 -37.18 -10.93
C LYS A 494 2.18 -36.93 -12.24
N HIS A 495 1.98 -35.76 -12.85
CA HIS A 495 2.70 -35.37 -14.06
C HIS A 495 4.21 -35.25 -13.83
N ILE A 496 4.62 -34.62 -12.72
CA ILE A 496 6.05 -34.53 -12.35
C ILE A 496 6.64 -35.92 -12.10
N ILE A 497 5.99 -36.75 -11.29
CA ILE A 497 6.50 -38.10 -10.95
C ILE A 497 6.67 -38.93 -12.22
N GLY A 498 5.64 -38.99 -13.08
CA GLY A 498 5.71 -39.74 -14.33
C GLY A 498 6.74 -39.18 -15.34
N SER A 499 7.07 -37.89 -15.25
CA SER A 499 8.13 -37.30 -16.07
C SER A 499 9.51 -37.66 -15.54
N ASN A 500 9.69 -37.66 -14.21
CA ASN A 500 10.93 -38.08 -13.56
C ASN A 500 11.23 -39.56 -13.79
N GLU A 501 10.24 -40.46 -13.72
CA GLU A 501 10.45 -41.89 -14.02
C GLU A 501 10.96 -42.10 -15.46
N LYS A 502 10.33 -41.44 -16.44
CA LYS A 502 10.79 -41.47 -17.84
C LYS A 502 12.19 -40.88 -18.01
N PHE A 503 12.53 -39.87 -17.21
CA PHE A 503 13.83 -39.24 -17.22
C PHE A 503 14.92 -40.18 -16.63
N GLU A 504 14.65 -40.85 -15.51
CA GLU A 504 15.56 -41.85 -14.93
C GLU A 504 15.80 -43.04 -15.86
N GLU A 505 14.77 -43.49 -16.58
CA GLU A 505 14.90 -44.52 -17.62
C GLU A 505 15.81 -44.07 -18.78
N ARG A 506 15.68 -42.81 -19.24
CA ARG A 506 16.60 -42.25 -20.26
C ARG A 506 18.05 -42.25 -19.79
N ILE A 507 18.32 -41.83 -18.55
CA ILE A 507 19.68 -41.82 -17.99
C ILE A 507 20.28 -43.23 -17.92
N LYS A 508 19.50 -44.21 -17.45
CA LYS A 508 19.95 -45.61 -17.40
C LYS A 508 20.31 -46.13 -18.80
N ASN A 509 19.54 -45.74 -19.81
CA ASN A 509 19.79 -46.13 -21.19
C ASN A 509 21.04 -45.44 -21.77
N GLU A 510 21.26 -44.15 -21.53
CA GLU A 510 22.45 -43.43 -21.98
C GLU A 510 23.74 -43.98 -21.34
N LYS A 511 23.76 -44.17 -20.00
CA LYS A 511 24.91 -44.79 -19.32
C LYS A 511 25.23 -46.20 -19.80
N ASN A 512 24.22 -46.99 -20.11
CA ASN A 512 24.41 -48.32 -20.70
C ASN A 512 24.98 -48.24 -22.13
N THR A 513 24.67 -47.18 -22.87
CA THR A 513 25.17 -46.95 -24.22
C THR A 513 26.65 -46.52 -24.16
N ASP A 514 27.00 -45.58 -23.28
CA ASP A 514 28.38 -45.15 -23.06
C ASP A 514 29.27 -46.28 -22.55
N ASN A 515 28.77 -47.12 -21.63
CA ASN A 515 29.49 -48.30 -21.15
C ASN A 515 29.71 -49.34 -22.28
N LYS A 516 28.73 -49.50 -23.19
CA LYS A 516 28.90 -50.37 -24.37
C LYS A 516 29.90 -49.80 -25.37
N ILE A 517 29.93 -48.49 -25.59
CA ILE A 517 30.90 -47.80 -26.44
C ILE A 517 32.30 -47.90 -25.84
N ALA A 518 32.46 -47.69 -24.53
CA ALA A 518 33.73 -47.85 -23.82
C ALA A 518 34.24 -49.29 -23.87
N ALA A 519 33.35 -50.29 -23.71
CA ALA A 519 33.69 -51.70 -23.84
C ALA A 519 34.05 -52.08 -25.29
N ALA A 520 33.39 -51.51 -26.29
CA ALA A 520 33.73 -51.70 -27.70
C ALA A 520 35.07 -51.06 -28.07
N ALA A 521 35.38 -49.87 -27.55
CA ALA A 521 36.66 -49.20 -27.75
C ALA A 521 37.83 -49.96 -27.12
N ALA A 522 37.63 -50.56 -25.94
CA ALA A 522 38.63 -51.40 -25.26
C ALA A 522 38.91 -52.73 -26.00
N ASN A 523 37.95 -53.24 -26.78
CA ASN A 523 38.14 -54.43 -27.63
C ASN A 523 38.82 -54.12 -28.98
N ILE A 524 38.89 -52.85 -29.40
CA ILE A 524 39.61 -52.42 -30.61
C ILE A 524 41.09 -52.11 -30.32
N THR A 525 41.48 -52.03 -29.04
CA THR A 525 42.86 -51.77 -28.58
C THR A 525 43.62 -53.02 -28.11
N LYS A 526 43.06 -54.22 -28.31
CA LYS A 526 43.76 -55.52 -28.24
C LYS A 526 43.88 -56.09 -29.64
#